data_AF-A0A533X3Q4-F1
#
_entry.id   AF-A0A533X3Q4-F1
#
_cell.length_a   1.000
_cell.length_b   1.000
_cell.length_c   1.000
_cell.angle_alpha   90.00
_cell.angle_beta   90.00
_cell.angle_gamma   90.00
#
_symmetry.space_group_name_H-M   'P 1'
#
loop_
_entity.id
_entity.type
_entity.pdbx_description
1 polymer ?
#
loop_
_entity_poly.entity_id
_entity_poly.type
_entity_poly.pdbx_seq_one_letter_code
_entity_poly.pdbx_strand_id
1 'polypeptide(L)'
;MRFLPEYRQDTETIGNILVNTPEGARIPLKQLTTISMQSGAFIIYRENNERYIPIKFSVRGRDLESTVREAQSRLRKQVSLPERYRIEWHGEYDQLQDEKERLATIVPFSLVIILFLVYLTVGSFRDAVLVLLAVPFALIGGVFSLMVTGTDFSISAAVGFISLFGVAIQGGLILVVRIRDLVQEGYDLRAAIMKGAE
;
A
#
# COMPACT_ATOMS: atom_id res chain seq x y z
N MET A 1 -29.00 25.81 38.65
CA MET A 1 -29.55 24.81 39.62
C MET A 1 -29.88 23.53 38.88
N ARG A 2 -29.77 22.36 39.52
CA ARG A 2 -30.06 21.05 38.93
C ARG A 2 -30.89 20.24 39.93
N PHE A 3 -31.91 19.51 39.47
CA PHE A 3 -32.70 18.61 40.33
C PHE A 3 -31.85 17.48 40.93
N LEU A 4 -32.22 17.05 42.13
CA LEU A 4 -31.60 15.92 42.82
C LEU A 4 -31.69 14.66 41.95
N PRO A 5 -30.74 13.71 42.08
CA PRO A 5 -30.72 12.49 41.28
C PRO A 5 -32.04 11.71 41.32
N GLU A 6 -32.73 11.71 42.47
CA GLU A 6 -34.01 11.03 42.71
C GLU A 6 -35.15 11.49 41.80
N TYR A 7 -35.09 12.68 41.20
CA TYR A 7 -36.12 13.19 40.28
C TYR A 7 -35.79 12.94 38.79
N ARG A 8 -34.74 12.19 38.46
CA ARG A 8 -34.25 12.06 37.08
C ARG A 8 -33.58 10.71 36.75
N GLN A 9 -33.97 9.65 37.45
CA GLN A 9 -33.39 8.31 37.25
C GLN A 9 -34.00 7.58 36.04
N ASP A 10 -35.29 7.77 35.81
CA ASP A 10 -36.05 7.07 34.79
C ASP A 10 -37.08 7.99 34.11
N THR A 11 -37.70 7.50 33.03
CA THR A 11 -38.66 8.27 32.23
C THR A 11 -39.92 8.65 32.99
N GLU A 12 -40.38 7.82 33.93
CA GLU A 12 -41.60 8.07 34.72
C GLU A 12 -41.35 9.18 35.74
N THR A 13 -40.22 9.10 36.45
CA THR A 13 -39.76 10.10 37.41
C THR A 13 -39.52 11.45 36.73
N ILE A 14 -38.89 11.46 35.54
CA ILE A 14 -38.74 12.69 34.73
C ILE A 14 -40.11 13.26 34.32
N GLY A 15 -41.07 12.39 33.96
CA GLY A 15 -42.42 12.80 33.62
C GLY A 15 -43.21 13.43 34.78
N ASN A 16 -42.87 13.10 36.02
CA ASN A 16 -43.52 13.64 37.22
C ASN A 16 -42.89 14.96 37.72
N ILE A 17 -41.85 15.48 37.06
CA ILE A 17 -41.26 16.78 37.39
C ILE A 17 -42.32 17.88 37.23
N LEU A 18 -42.54 18.67 38.29
CA LEU A 18 -43.50 19.76 38.30
C LEU A 18 -42.90 21.01 37.65
N VAL A 19 -43.60 21.54 36.63
CA VAL A 19 -43.25 22.79 35.94
C VAL A 19 -44.26 23.86 36.33
N ASN A 20 -43.77 25.05 36.69
CA ASN A 20 -44.63 26.20 37.01
C ASN A 20 -45.21 26.79 35.72
N THR A 21 -46.51 27.02 35.68
CA THR A 21 -47.16 27.80 34.63
C THR A 21 -46.97 29.29 34.91
N PRO A 22 -47.08 30.17 33.89
CA PRO A 22 -47.07 31.62 34.09
C PRO A 22 -48.15 32.11 35.06
N GLU A 23 -49.26 31.37 35.17
CA GLU A 23 -50.37 31.65 36.10
C GLU A 23 -50.15 31.10 37.52
N GLY A 24 -49.00 30.46 37.79
CA GLY A 24 -48.62 29.95 39.12
C GLY A 24 -49.07 28.52 39.44
N ALA A 25 -49.77 27.85 38.52
CA ALA A 25 -50.12 26.44 38.67
C ALA A 25 -48.88 25.55 38.49
N ARG A 26 -48.89 24.34 39.06
CA ARG A 26 -47.81 23.35 38.90
C ARG A 26 -48.35 22.11 38.21
N ILE A 27 -47.84 21.84 37.02
CA ILE A 27 -48.28 20.69 36.23
C ILE A 27 -47.11 19.72 35.96
N PRO A 28 -47.33 18.40 36.01
CA PRO A 28 -46.32 17.42 35.66
C PRO A 28 -45.86 17.54 34.20
N LEU A 29 -44.56 17.35 33.93
CA LEU A 29 -43.97 17.43 32.59
C LEU A 29 -44.63 16.48 31.58
N LYS A 30 -45.10 15.30 32.02
CA LYS A 30 -45.82 14.32 31.18
C LYS A 30 -47.15 14.84 30.58
N GLN A 31 -47.73 15.90 31.16
CA GLN A 31 -48.94 16.53 30.59
C GLN A 31 -48.60 17.51 29.46
N LEU A 32 -47.34 17.93 29.35
CA LEU A 32 -46.86 18.89 28.35
C LEU A 32 -46.14 18.22 27.18
N THR A 33 -45.52 17.05 27.39
CA THR A 33 -44.72 16.37 26.37
C THR A 33 -44.74 14.86 26.53
N THR A 34 -44.41 14.15 25.45
CA THR A 34 -44.24 12.70 25.44
C THR A 34 -42.78 12.34 25.65
N ILE A 35 -42.50 11.59 26.71
CA ILE A 35 -41.15 11.11 27.02
C ILE A 35 -41.06 9.67 26.52
N SER A 36 -40.15 9.40 25.60
CA SER A 36 -39.92 8.06 25.04
C SER A 36 -38.43 7.77 24.91
N MET A 37 -38.07 6.51 25.08
CA MET A 37 -36.72 6.02 24.80
C MET A 37 -36.63 5.70 23.31
N GLN A 38 -35.67 6.31 22.63
CA GLN A 38 -35.41 6.06 21.21
C GLN A 38 -33.96 5.63 21.00
N SER A 39 -33.76 4.64 20.15
CA SER A 39 -32.42 4.28 19.68
C SER A 39 -32.01 5.23 18.58
N GLY A 40 -30.84 5.86 18.75
CA GLY A 40 -30.25 6.77 17.77
C GLY A 40 -28.79 6.41 17.50
N ALA A 41 -28.22 7.02 16.47
CA ALA A 41 -26.79 6.91 16.21
C ALA A 41 -26.01 7.56 17.35
N PHE A 42 -25.16 6.78 18.02
CA PHE A 42 -24.25 7.31 19.03
C PHE A 42 -23.15 8.18 18.39
N ILE A 43 -22.67 7.78 17.21
CA ILE A 43 -21.67 8.51 16.41
C ILE A 43 -22.08 8.49 14.94
N ILE A 44 -21.89 9.61 14.25
CA ILE A 44 -22.04 9.73 12.80
C ILE A 44 -20.66 9.97 12.21
N TYR A 45 -20.09 8.95 11.58
CA TYR A 45 -18.82 9.09 10.87
C TYR A 45 -19.00 9.89 9.59
N ARG A 46 -18.10 10.84 9.36
CA ARG A 46 -18.09 11.69 8.18
C ARG A 46 -16.68 11.85 7.65
N GLU A 47 -16.56 11.81 6.35
CA GLU A 47 -15.34 12.12 5.62
C GLU A 47 -15.74 12.88 4.36
N ASN A 48 -15.05 13.98 4.04
CA ASN A 48 -15.38 14.85 2.90
C ASN A 48 -16.87 15.24 2.80
N ASN A 49 -17.49 15.49 3.96
CA ASN A 49 -18.92 15.83 4.11
C ASN A 49 -19.91 14.72 3.72
N GLU A 50 -19.43 13.49 3.55
CA GLU A 50 -20.25 12.31 3.30
C GLU A 50 -20.26 11.36 4.50
N ARG A 51 -21.40 10.69 4.73
CA ARG A 51 -21.53 9.73 5.83
C ARG A 51 -21.04 8.37 5.38
N TYR A 52 -20.23 7.73 6.21
CA TYR A 52 -19.76 6.37 5.96
C TYR A 52 -19.94 5.48 7.19
N ILE A 53 -19.83 4.17 6.99
CA ILE A 53 -19.86 3.17 8.05
C ILE A 53 -18.53 2.43 8.00
N PRO A 54 -17.63 2.58 8.99
CA PRO A 54 -16.37 1.86 8.99
C PRO A 54 -16.61 0.38 9.27
N ILE A 55 -16.19 -0.48 8.33
CA ILE A 55 -16.13 -1.92 8.52
C ILE A 55 -14.67 -2.31 8.64
N LYS A 56 -14.26 -2.78 9.82
CA LYS A 56 -12.87 -3.16 10.10
C LYS A 56 -12.75 -4.68 10.16
N PHE A 57 -11.73 -5.21 9.51
CA PHE A 57 -11.31 -6.60 9.65
C PHE A 57 -9.78 -6.65 9.62
N SER A 58 -9.20 -7.72 10.17
CA SER A 58 -7.77 -7.94 10.18
C SER A 58 -7.44 -9.21 9.42
N VAL A 59 -6.39 -9.18 8.61
CA VAL A 59 -5.87 -10.35 7.91
C VAL A 59 -4.78 -10.98 8.75
N ARG A 60 -4.80 -12.32 8.91
CA ARG A 60 -3.77 -13.08 9.61
C ARG A 60 -3.45 -14.36 8.83
N GLY A 61 -2.17 -14.71 8.73
CA GLY A 61 -1.72 -15.95 8.10
C GLY A 61 -1.93 -16.02 6.59
N ARG A 62 -2.24 -14.89 5.94
CA ARG A 62 -2.42 -14.76 4.49
C ARG A 62 -1.92 -13.40 4.04
N ASP A 63 -1.61 -13.30 2.75
CA ASP A 63 -1.23 -12.05 2.10
C ASP A 63 -2.41 -11.05 2.06
N LEU A 64 -2.11 -9.78 2.31
CA LEU A 64 -3.09 -8.70 2.42
C LEU A 64 -3.80 -8.46 1.08
N GLU A 65 -3.03 -8.33 0.00
CA GLU A 65 -3.55 -7.99 -1.32
C GLU A 65 -4.50 -9.05 -1.86
N SER A 66 -4.09 -10.32 -1.81
CA SER A 66 -4.91 -11.45 -2.24
C SER A 66 -6.20 -11.55 -1.44
N THR A 67 -6.14 -11.30 -0.13
CA THR A 67 -7.33 -11.31 0.75
C THR A 67 -8.29 -10.17 0.39
N VAL A 68 -7.79 -8.95 0.16
CA VAL A 68 -8.64 -7.81 -0.23
C VAL A 68 -9.23 -8.02 -1.62
N ARG A 69 -8.45 -8.49 -2.61
CA ARG A 69 -8.97 -8.79 -3.96
C ARG A 69 -10.07 -9.87 -3.93
N GLU A 70 -9.88 -10.90 -3.12
CA GLU A 70 -10.89 -11.93 -2.90
C GLU A 70 -12.16 -11.35 -2.28
N ALA A 71 -12.02 -10.55 -1.22
CA ALA A 71 -13.14 -9.90 -0.56
C ALA A 71 -13.90 -8.95 -1.50
N GLN A 72 -13.20 -8.14 -2.30
CA GLN A 72 -13.77 -7.30 -3.34
C GLN A 72 -14.58 -8.11 -4.36
N SER A 73 -14.04 -9.22 -4.83
CA SER A 73 -14.72 -10.10 -5.79
C SER A 73 -16.00 -10.71 -5.21
N ARG A 74 -15.95 -11.16 -3.94
CA ARG A 74 -17.12 -11.71 -3.24
C ARG A 74 -18.18 -10.64 -2.99
N LEU A 75 -17.79 -9.46 -2.52
CA LEU A 75 -18.69 -8.33 -2.28
C LEU A 75 -19.42 -7.90 -3.55
N ARG A 76 -18.71 -7.77 -4.67
CA ARG A 76 -19.33 -7.44 -5.97
C ARG A 76 -20.37 -8.46 -6.43
N LYS A 77 -20.24 -9.73 -6.03
CA LYS A 77 -21.18 -10.80 -6.42
C LYS A 77 -22.36 -10.95 -5.46
N GLN A 78 -22.13 -10.72 -4.17
CA GLN A 78 -23.10 -11.06 -3.11
C GLN A 78 -23.85 -9.84 -2.57
N VAL A 79 -23.35 -8.62 -2.80
CA VAL A 79 -23.93 -7.40 -2.23
C VAL A 79 -24.30 -6.43 -3.34
N SER A 80 -25.60 -6.19 -3.52
CA SER A 80 -26.13 -5.09 -4.32
C SER A 80 -26.34 -3.87 -3.42
N LEU A 81 -25.66 -2.76 -3.72
CA LEU A 81 -25.86 -1.50 -3.02
C LEU A 81 -27.00 -0.70 -3.66
N PRO A 82 -27.83 0.01 -2.87
CA PRO A 82 -28.76 0.98 -3.41
C PRO A 82 -28.04 2.11 -4.15
N GLU A 83 -28.77 2.84 -4.99
CA GLU A 83 -28.22 4.03 -5.65
C GLU A 83 -27.65 5.02 -4.62
N ARG A 84 -26.55 5.69 -5.01
CA ARG A 84 -25.81 6.67 -4.19
C ARG A 84 -25.00 6.09 -3.03
N TYR A 85 -24.92 4.77 -2.89
CA TYR A 85 -23.97 4.11 -1.98
C TYR A 85 -22.77 3.56 -2.75
N ARG A 86 -21.59 3.68 -2.16
CA ARG A 86 -20.36 3.09 -2.69
C ARG A 86 -19.54 2.47 -1.57
N ILE A 87 -18.76 1.46 -1.94
CA ILE A 87 -17.79 0.83 -1.04
C ILE A 87 -16.41 1.34 -1.45
N GLU A 88 -15.71 1.91 -0.49
CA GLU A 88 -14.31 2.28 -0.59
C GLU A 88 -13.50 1.37 0.34
N TRP A 89 -12.33 0.98 -0.11
CA TRP A 89 -11.35 0.25 0.69
C TRP A 89 -10.37 1.26 1.21
N HIS A 90 -10.04 1.15 2.49
CA HIS A 90 -9.15 2.07 3.18
C HIS A 90 -8.21 1.29 4.11
N GLY A 91 -7.05 1.88 4.40
CA GLY A 91 -6.08 1.35 5.35
C GLY A 91 -4.76 0.92 4.69
N GLU A 92 -4.17 -0.17 5.19
CA GLU A 92 -2.86 -0.66 4.73
C GLU A 92 -2.87 -1.11 3.25
N TYR A 93 -4.04 -1.48 2.73
CA TYR A 93 -4.20 -1.84 1.31
C TYR A 93 -3.97 -0.65 0.38
N ASP A 94 -4.44 0.55 0.73
CA ASP A 94 -4.23 1.75 -0.08
C ASP A 94 -2.76 2.15 -0.08
N GLN A 95 -2.13 2.09 1.09
CA GLN A 95 -0.68 2.32 1.22
C GLN A 95 0.11 1.35 0.34
N LEU A 96 -0.24 0.06 0.36
CA LEU A 96 0.39 -0.93 -0.50
C LEU A 96 0.20 -0.61 -2.00
N GLN A 97 -1.00 -0.17 -2.39
CA GLN A 97 -1.30 0.15 -3.78
C GLN A 97 -0.51 1.38 -4.26
N ASP A 98 -0.45 2.43 -3.44
CA ASP A 98 0.32 3.65 -3.70
C ASP A 98 1.84 3.34 -3.81
N GLU A 99 2.36 2.52 -2.89
CA GLU A 99 3.76 2.10 -2.91
C GLU A 99 4.09 1.29 -4.16
N LYS A 100 3.19 0.38 -4.59
CA LYS A 100 3.36 -0.40 -5.82
C LYS A 100 3.36 0.47 -7.07
N GLU A 101 2.45 1.44 -7.17
CA GLU A 101 2.38 2.35 -8.30
C GLU A 101 3.64 3.22 -8.39
N ARG A 102 4.11 3.70 -7.25
CA ARG A 102 5.37 4.42 -7.15
C ARG A 102 6.57 3.57 -7.57
N LEU A 103 6.68 2.32 -7.11
CA LEU A 103 7.75 1.40 -7.52
C LEU A 103 7.68 1.06 -9.01
N ALA A 104 6.47 0.83 -9.54
CA ALA A 104 6.24 0.58 -10.97
C ALA A 104 6.71 1.74 -11.85
N THR A 105 6.74 2.97 -11.31
CA THR A 105 7.26 4.15 -11.99
C THR A 105 8.76 4.33 -11.77
N ILE A 106 9.24 4.20 -10.54
CA ILE A 106 10.65 4.46 -10.18
C ILE A 106 11.60 3.43 -10.80
N VAL A 107 11.23 2.14 -10.82
CA VAL A 107 12.11 1.07 -11.30
C VAL A 107 12.44 1.22 -12.80
N PRO A 108 11.48 1.47 -13.71
CA PRO A 108 11.81 1.75 -15.11
C PRO A 108 12.67 3.00 -15.27
N PHE A 109 12.38 4.07 -14.54
CA PHE A 109 13.17 5.30 -14.60
C PHE A 109 14.62 5.09 -14.18
N SER A 110 14.87 4.34 -13.11
CA SER A 110 16.23 4.03 -12.67
C SER A 110 16.98 3.15 -13.67
N LEU A 111 16.31 2.16 -14.27
CA LEU A 111 16.89 1.33 -15.33
C LEU A 111 17.27 2.14 -16.57
N VAL A 112 16.46 3.13 -16.96
CA VAL A 112 16.78 4.04 -18.08
C VAL A 112 18.01 4.89 -17.76
N ILE A 113 18.10 5.42 -16.53
CA ILE A 113 19.27 6.21 -16.10
C ILE A 113 20.53 5.34 -16.09
N ILE A 114 20.46 4.13 -15.55
CA ILE A 114 21.58 3.18 -15.56
C ILE A 114 21.99 2.85 -17.00
N LEU A 115 21.03 2.54 -17.88
CA LEU A 115 21.29 2.26 -19.28
C LEU A 115 21.99 3.44 -19.96
N PHE A 116 21.55 4.67 -19.67
CA PHE A 116 22.17 5.88 -20.19
C PHE A 116 23.61 6.05 -19.70
N LEU A 117 23.87 5.82 -18.41
CA LEU A 117 25.23 5.88 -17.85
C LEU A 117 26.15 4.84 -18.48
N VAL A 118 25.69 3.59 -18.61
CA VAL A 118 26.45 2.52 -19.27
C VAL A 118 26.67 2.86 -20.75
N TYR A 119 25.67 3.41 -21.44
CA TYR A 119 25.81 3.86 -22.81
C TYR A 119 26.91 4.93 -22.96
N LEU A 120 27.02 5.88 -22.04
CA LEU A 120 28.10 6.88 -22.05
C LEU A 120 29.47 6.24 -21.84
N THR A 121 29.57 5.17 -21.05
CA THR A 121 30.84 4.48 -20.80
C THR A 121 31.28 3.63 -21.99
N VAL A 122 30.36 2.84 -22.56
CA VAL A 122 30.72 1.90 -23.63
C VAL A 122 30.64 2.59 -25.00
N GLY A 123 29.75 3.54 -25.22
CA GLY A 123 29.55 4.23 -26.50
C GLY A 123 28.77 3.42 -27.54
N SER A 124 27.98 2.44 -27.11
CA SER A 124 27.19 1.55 -27.97
C SER A 124 25.93 1.11 -27.25
N PHE A 125 24.76 1.34 -27.87
CA PHE A 125 23.47 1.00 -27.26
C PHE A 125 23.28 -0.52 -27.09
N ARG A 126 23.74 -1.31 -28.07
CA ARG A 126 23.66 -2.77 -28.02
C ARG A 126 24.46 -3.31 -26.85
N ASP A 127 25.68 -2.79 -26.68
CA ASP A 127 26.60 -3.21 -25.63
C ASP A 127 26.09 -2.78 -24.25
N ALA A 128 25.49 -1.59 -24.15
CA ALA A 128 24.86 -1.13 -22.91
C ALA A 128 23.68 -2.01 -22.47
N VAL A 129 22.85 -2.47 -23.42
CA VAL A 129 21.77 -3.42 -23.14
C VAL A 129 22.33 -4.78 -22.72
N LEU A 130 23.41 -5.25 -23.33
CA LEU A 130 24.08 -6.51 -22.93
C LEU A 130 24.57 -6.46 -21.48
N VAL A 131 25.16 -5.34 -21.06
CA VAL A 131 25.54 -5.14 -19.64
C VAL A 131 24.30 -5.11 -18.75
N LEU A 132 23.23 -4.42 -19.16
CA LEU A 132 22.01 -4.32 -18.37
C LEU A 132 21.30 -5.67 -18.17
N LEU A 133 21.46 -6.63 -19.10
CA LEU A 133 20.94 -7.99 -18.93
C LEU A 133 21.50 -8.70 -17.70
N ALA A 134 22.67 -8.30 -17.18
CA ALA A 134 23.21 -8.84 -15.93
C ALA A 134 22.30 -8.56 -14.72
N VAL A 135 21.50 -7.49 -14.74
CA VAL A 135 20.63 -7.08 -13.62
C VAL A 135 19.52 -8.09 -13.34
N PRO A 136 18.71 -8.55 -14.32
CA PRO A 136 17.76 -9.64 -14.11
C PRO A 136 18.39 -10.93 -13.56
N PHE A 137 19.58 -11.32 -14.04
CA PHE A 137 20.27 -12.53 -13.54
C PHE A 137 20.72 -12.36 -12.09
N ALA A 138 21.25 -11.18 -11.74
CA ALA A 138 21.60 -10.82 -10.38
C ALA A 138 20.36 -10.86 -9.45
N LEU A 139 19.22 -10.33 -9.92
CA LEU A 139 17.96 -10.38 -9.17
C LEU A 139 17.53 -11.82 -8.87
N ILE A 140 17.55 -12.70 -9.86
CA ILE A 140 17.19 -14.12 -9.70
C ILE A 140 18.10 -14.78 -8.66
N GLY A 141 19.42 -14.57 -8.76
CA GLY A 141 20.38 -15.11 -7.80
C GLY A 141 20.16 -14.59 -6.37
N GLY A 142 19.89 -13.29 -6.21
CA GLY A 142 19.60 -12.68 -4.92
C GLY A 142 18.32 -13.20 -4.28
N VAL A 143 17.23 -13.30 -5.06
CA VAL A 143 15.95 -13.84 -4.58
C VAL A 143 16.09 -15.32 -4.22
N PHE A 144 16.80 -16.09 -5.06
CA PHE A 144 17.08 -17.50 -4.77
C PHE A 144 17.89 -17.66 -3.47
N SER A 145 18.89 -16.80 -3.25
CA SER A 145 19.65 -16.81 -2.00
C SER A 145 18.76 -16.56 -0.78
N LEU A 146 17.89 -15.55 -0.82
CA LEU A 146 16.95 -15.25 0.28
C LEU A 146 16.00 -16.42 0.55
N MET A 147 15.52 -17.07 -0.51
CA MET A 147 14.64 -18.22 -0.41
C MET A 147 15.33 -19.41 0.25
N VAL A 148 16.59 -19.68 -0.10
CA VAL A 148 17.40 -20.76 0.50
C VAL A 148 17.75 -20.45 1.96
N THR A 149 18.06 -19.19 2.29
CA THR A 149 18.38 -18.78 3.67
C THR A 149 17.15 -18.60 4.55
N GLY A 150 15.94 -18.61 3.97
CA GLY A 150 14.69 -18.38 4.71
C GLY A 150 14.60 -16.99 5.32
N THR A 151 15.31 -16.01 4.77
CA THR A 151 15.35 -14.63 5.28
C THR A 151 14.38 -13.75 4.52
N ASP A 152 13.54 -13.03 5.27
CA ASP A 152 12.62 -12.06 4.69
C ASP A 152 13.34 -10.89 4.04
N PHE A 153 12.68 -10.27 3.06
CA PHE A 153 13.18 -9.05 2.43
C PHE A 153 13.08 -7.89 3.43
N SER A 154 14.24 -7.48 3.97
CA SER A 154 14.38 -6.37 4.91
C SER A 154 15.16 -5.20 4.29
N ILE A 155 15.24 -4.06 5.00
CA ILE A 155 16.07 -2.92 4.59
C ILE A 155 17.53 -3.36 4.38
N SER A 156 18.05 -4.25 5.23
CA SER A 156 19.39 -4.81 5.07
C SER A 156 19.53 -5.65 3.80
N ALA A 157 18.53 -6.47 3.48
CA ALA A 157 18.51 -7.23 2.23
C ALA A 157 18.50 -6.28 1.02
N ALA A 158 17.71 -5.20 1.06
CA ALA A 158 17.64 -4.21 -0.02
C ALA A 158 19.01 -3.56 -0.31
N VAL A 159 19.77 -3.19 0.73
CA VAL A 159 21.16 -2.67 0.56
C VAL A 159 22.08 -3.72 -0.07
N GLY A 160 21.89 -5.00 0.28
CA GLY A 160 22.57 -6.13 -0.37
C GLY A 160 22.27 -6.22 -1.87
N PHE A 161 21.00 -6.10 -2.27
CA PHE A 161 20.62 -6.11 -3.69
C PHE A 161 21.23 -4.94 -4.47
N ILE A 162 21.27 -3.73 -3.88
CA ILE A 162 21.91 -2.56 -4.52
C ILE A 162 23.40 -2.85 -4.78
N SER A 163 24.08 -3.44 -3.80
CA SER A 163 25.49 -3.82 -3.93
C SER A 163 25.69 -4.91 -4.99
N LEU A 164 24.80 -5.90 -5.01
CA LEU A 164 24.79 -6.99 -5.98
C LEU A 164 24.62 -6.46 -7.42
N PHE A 165 23.69 -5.53 -7.64
CA PHE A 165 23.52 -4.91 -8.96
C PHE A 165 24.77 -4.14 -9.40
N GLY A 166 25.41 -3.41 -8.48
CA GLY A 166 26.65 -2.69 -8.78
C GLY A 166 27.76 -3.63 -9.25
N VAL A 167 28.01 -4.71 -8.52
CA VAL A 167 29.03 -5.71 -8.90
C VAL A 167 28.67 -6.43 -10.20
N ALA A 168 27.40 -6.77 -10.41
CA ALA A 168 26.95 -7.43 -11.64
C ALA A 168 27.14 -6.54 -12.88
N ILE A 169 26.76 -5.25 -12.78
CA ILE A 169 26.96 -4.27 -13.84
C ILE A 169 28.46 -4.06 -14.11
N GLN A 170 29.27 -3.93 -13.06
CA GLN A 170 30.72 -3.76 -13.22
C GLN A 170 31.35 -4.96 -13.93
N GLY A 171 30.97 -6.19 -13.57
CA GLY A 171 31.45 -7.39 -14.23
C GLY A 171 31.08 -7.44 -15.71
N GLY A 172 29.81 -7.16 -16.03
CA GLY A 172 29.34 -7.08 -17.42
C GLY A 172 30.06 -5.98 -18.21
N LEU A 173 30.25 -4.81 -17.60
CA LEU A 173 30.92 -3.67 -18.22
C LEU A 173 32.38 -3.99 -18.56
N ILE A 174 33.15 -4.54 -17.61
CA ILE A 174 34.55 -4.91 -17.81
C ILE A 174 34.69 -5.91 -18.96
N LEU A 175 33.84 -6.95 -18.97
CA LEU A 175 33.86 -7.97 -20.01
C LEU A 175 33.59 -7.39 -21.40
N VAL A 176 32.55 -6.56 -21.52
CA VAL A 176 32.15 -5.94 -22.79
C VAL A 176 33.21 -4.97 -23.31
N VAL A 177 33.78 -4.14 -22.43
CA VAL A 177 34.89 -3.23 -22.79
C VAL A 177 36.09 -4.04 -23.27
N ARG A 178 36.47 -5.11 -22.55
CA ARG A 178 37.61 -5.95 -22.91
C ARG A 178 37.44 -6.63 -24.27
N ILE A 179 36.25 -7.17 -24.55
CA ILE A 179 35.95 -7.78 -25.86
C ILE A 179 36.06 -6.71 -26.96
N ARG A 180 35.58 -5.49 -26.69
CA ARG A 180 35.65 -4.39 -27.66
C ARG A 180 37.08 -3.96 -27.95
N ASP A 181 37.92 -3.86 -26.93
CA ASP A 181 39.34 -3.55 -27.08
C ASP A 181 40.04 -4.61 -27.94
N LEU A 182 39.78 -5.90 -27.70
CA LEU A 182 40.33 -6.99 -28.52
C LEU A 182 39.86 -6.93 -29.97
N VAL A 183 38.60 -6.59 -30.23
CA VAL A 183 38.11 -6.38 -31.61
C VAL A 183 38.82 -5.19 -32.27
N GLN A 184 39.10 -4.11 -31.52
CA GLN A 184 39.87 -2.96 -32.04
C GLN A 184 41.34 -3.27 -32.29
N GLU A 185 41.94 -4.17 -31.51
CA GLU A 185 43.29 -4.71 -31.72
C GLU A 185 43.39 -5.63 -32.96
N GLY A 186 42.26 -5.91 -33.64
CA GLY A 186 42.21 -6.67 -34.89
C GLY A 186 41.89 -8.16 -34.72
N TYR A 187 41.49 -8.60 -33.53
CA TYR A 187 41.01 -9.97 -33.32
C TYR A 187 39.61 -10.14 -33.94
N ASP A 188 39.37 -11.31 -34.54
CA ASP A 188 38.01 -11.71 -34.94
C ASP A 188 37.09 -11.80 -33.72
N LEU A 189 35.79 -11.50 -33.90
CA LEU A 189 34.82 -11.41 -32.80
C LEU A 189 34.78 -12.68 -31.94
N ARG A 190 34.86 -13.87 -32.55
CA ARG A 190 34.88 -15.14 -31.80
C ARG A 190 36.15 -15.27 -30.96
N ALA A 191 37.30 -14.91 -31.52
CA ALA A 191 38.56 -14.92 -30.80
C ALA A 191 38.57 -13.90 -29.66
N ALA A 192 38.00 -12.71 -29.88
CA ALA A 192 37.85 -11.67 -28.87
C ALA A 192 36.93 -12.09 -27.72
N ILE A 193 35.82 -12.80 -27.99
CA ILE A 193 34.93 -13.34 -26.96
C ILE A 193 35.65 -14.42 -26.13
N MET A 194 36.30 -15.37 -26.79
CA MET A 194 37.02 -16.46 -26.09
C MET A 194 38.14 -15.90 -25.21
N LYS A 195 38.94 -14.97 -25.75
CA LYS A 195 40.07 -14.36 -25.05
C LYS A 195 39.65 -13.31 -24.01
N GLY A 196 38.48 -12.72 -24.15
CA GLY A 196 37.89 -11.84 -23.15
C GLY A 196 37.28 -12.59 -21.97
N ALA A 197 36.98 -13.89 -22.14
CA ALA A 197 36.46 -14.77 -21.09
C ALA A 197 37.55 -15.57 -20.34
N GLU A 198 38.80 -15.51 -20.81
CA GLU A 198 40.00 -15.98 -20.10
C GLU A 198 40.45 -14.97 -19.02
#